data_AF-A0A2G2XPN2-F1
#
_entry.id   AF-A0A2G2XPN2-F1
#
_cell.length_a   1.000
_cell.length_b   1.000
_cell.length_c   1.000
_cell.angle_alpha   90.00
_cell.angle_beta   90.00
_cell.angle_gamma   90.00
#
_symmetry.space_group_name_H-M   'P 1'
#
loop_
_entity.id
_entity.type
_entity.pdbx_description
1 polymer ?
#
loop_
_entity_poly.entity_id
_entity_poly.type
_entity_poly.pdbx_seq_one_letter_code
_entity_poly.pdbx_strand_id
1 'polypeptide(L)'
;MYTPLEEYTALLVSFGTAGRDFHLAEDGVHPDDFLEDSEFWRSALRNYWFLLSPLIFSDHPKRPGEEDPLPPYNMVRNIMDMNAHYGGLNAAMLEASKSVWVMNVVPLGARNTLHLILDRGLAGILHNWCEPFPTYPRTYDMLHANGLLSHIASQGCSMLELLLEMDRILRPEGWIILSDTLDSIEKARVLATQIRWEARVIDLQNGSDQRLLVCQKPFTRK
;
A
#
# COMPACT_ATOMS: atom_id res chain seq x y z
N MET A 1 52.16 -2.48 8.54
CA MET A 1 51.44 -3.68 8.05
C MET A 1 50.06 -3.62 8.70
N TYR A 2 49.16 -2.80 8.14
CA TYR A 2 47.79 -2.63 8.62
C TYR A 2 46.89 -3.48 7.71
N THR A 3 46.20 -4.45 8.31
CA THR A 3 45.19 -5.27 7.62
C THR A 3 43.94 -4.43 7.32
N PRO A 4 43.26 -4.64 6.17
CA PRO A 4 42.19 -3.75 5.73
C PRO A 4 40.88 -4.09 6.44
N LEU A 5 40.29 -3.09 7.12
CA LEU A 5 38.91 -3.13 7.65
C LEU A 5 37.85 -3.27 6.53
N GLU A 6 38.25 -3.10 5.26
CA GLU A 6 37.37 -3.22 4.09
C GLU A 6 36.98 -4.68 3.78
N GLU A 7 37.85 -5.66 4.04
CA GLU A 7 37.53 -7.08 3.79
C GLU A 7 36.47 -7.63 4.76
N TYR A 8 36.50 -7.20 6.04
CA TYR A 8 35.48 -7.59 7.01
C TYR A 8 34.10 -6.98 6.70
N THR A 9 34.09 -5.76 6.16
CA THR A 9 32.85 -5.09 5.76
C THR A 9 32.23 -5.78 4.53
N ALA A 10 33.06 -6.18 3.56
CA ALA A 10 32.62 -6.97 2.41
C ALA A 10 32.11 -8.37 2.81
N LEU A 11 32.77 -9.05 3.76
CA LEU A 11 32.32 -10.35 4.28
C LEU A 11 30.99 -10.24 5.04
N LEU A 12 30.80 -9.19 5.85
CA LEU A 12 29.53 -8.99 6.57
C LEU A 12 28.37 -8.67 5.62
N VAL A 13 28.64 -7.93 4.53
CA VAL A 13 27.66 -7.71 3.46
C VAL A 13 27.35 -9.03 2.73
N SER A 14 28.36 -9.86 2.41
CA SER A 14 28.15 -11.13 1.72
C SER A 14 27.43 -12.17 2.57
N PHE A 15 27.69 -12.23 3.88
CA PHE A 15 26.93 -13.06 4.83
C PHE A 15 25.49 -12.56 4.98
N GLY A 16 25.27 -11.24 4.97
CA GLY A 16 23.95 -10.63 5.02
C GLY A 16 23.13 -10.77 3.74
N THR A 17 23.76 -10.88 2.57
CA THR A 17 23.07 -11.20 1.29
C THR A 17 22.84 -12.71 1.16
N ALA A 18 23.83 -13.54 1.47
CA ALA A 18 23.67 -15.00 1.41
C ALA A 18 22.61 -15.53 2.40
N GLY A 19 22.51 -14.93 3.59
CA GLY A 19 21.44 -15.26 4.55
C GLY A 19 20.05 -14.80 4.09
N ARG A 20 19.96 -13.66 3.38
CA ARG A 20 18.70 -13.17 2.78
C ARG A 20 18.26 -14.02 1.60
N ASP A 21 19.19 -14.40 0.72
CA ASP A 21 18.92 -15.26 -0.44
C ASP A 21 18.49 -16.67 0.00
N PHE A 22 19.03 -17.17 1.12
CA PHE A 22 18.66 -18.47 1.69
C PHE A 22 17.22 -18.47 2.25
N HIS A 23 16.81 -17.43 2.98
CA HIS A 23 15.43 -17.32 3.47
C HIS A 23 14.42 -17.07 2.34
N LEU A 24 14.73 -16.23 1.35
CA LEU A 24 13.86 -16.03 0.18
C LEU A 24 13.56 -17.36 -0.56
N ALA A 25 14.57 -18.24 -0.65
CA ALA A 25 14.43 -19.56 -1.28
C ALA A 25 13.61 -20.55 -0.43
N GLU A 26 13.71 -20.51 0.91
CA GLU A 26 12.87 -21.33 1.80
C GLU A 26 11.38 -20.97 1.69
N ASP A 27 11.09 -19.70 1.41
CA ASP A 27 9.73 -19.17 1.23
C ASP A 27 9.22 -19.23 -0.22
N GLY A 28 10.02 -19.81 -1.13
CA GLY A 28 9.66 -19.98 -2.55
C GLY A 28 9.57 -18.67 -3.33
N VAL A 29 10.27 -17.64 -2.87
CA VAL A 29 10.32 -16.30 -3.48
C VAL A 29 11.58 -16.20 -4.34
N HIS A 30 11.43 -15.87 -5.62
CA HIS A 30 12.58 -15.59 -6.46
C HIS A 30 13.16 -14.21 -6.08
N PRO A 31 14.48 -14.08 -5.86
CA PRO A 31 15.09 -12.80 -5.49
C PRO A 31 14.77 -11.67 -6.49
N ASP A 32 14.69 -12.01 -7.78
CA ASP A 32 14.34 -11.04 -8.83
C ASP A 32 12.92 -10.47 -8.65
N ASP A 33 11.94 -11.28 -8.25
CA ASP A 33 10.55 -10.83 -8.03
C ASP A 33 10.49 -9.77 -6.92
N PHE A 34 11.27 -9.98 -5.85
CA PHE A 34 11.37 -9.06 -4.72
C PHE A 34 12.05 -7.74 -5.09
N LEU A 35 13.09 -7.80 -5.91
CA LEU A 35 13.81 -6.61 -6.39
C LEU A 35 12.93 -5.81 -7.36
N GLU A 36 12.25 -6.48 -8.28
CA GLU A 36 11.34 -5.85 -9.24
C GLU A 36 10.19 -5.12 -8.51
N ASP A 37 9.58 -5.74 -7.49
CA ASP A 37 8.54 -5.09 -6.67
C ASP A 37 9.08 -3.83 -5.97
N SER A 38 10.29 -3.92 -5.40
CA SER A 38 10.91 -2.78 -4.71
C SER A 38 11.22 -1.62 -5.65
N GLU A 39 11.72 -1.90 -6.86
CA GLU A 39 11.98 -0.88 -7.88
C GLU A 39 10.70 -0.29 -8.46
N PHE A 40 9.69 -1.14 -8.68
CA PHE A 40 8.36 -0.74 -9.09
C PHE A 40 7.79 0.25 -8.08
N TRP A 41 7.76 -0.07 -6.78
CA TRP A 41 7.18 0.83 -5.77
C TRP A 41 7.99 2.10 -5.56
N ARG A 42 9.31 2.06 -5.68
CA ARG A 42 10.15 3.27 -5.64
C ARG A 42 9.80 4.22 -6.81
N SER A 43 9.60 3.68 -8.01
CA SER A 43 9.24 4.45 -9.20
C SER A 43 7.78 4.89 -9.19
N ALA A 44 6.88 3.98 -8.82
CA ALA A 44 5.46 4.21 -8.66
C ALA A 44 5.26 5.31 -7.64
N LEU A 45 5.84 5.26 -6.44
CA LEU A 45 5.70 6.33 -5.46
C LEU A 45 6.07 7.70 -6.05
N ARG A 46 7.12 7.81 -6.87
CA ARG A 46 7.48 9.10 -7.49
C ARG A 46 6.41 9.61 -8.48
N ASN A 47 5.83 8.73 -9.30
CA ASN A 47 4.82 9.09 -10.30
C ASN A 47 3.42 9.24 -9.67
N TYR A 48 3.06 8.27 -8.86
CA TYR A 48 1.80 8.08 -8.14
C TYR A 48 1.59 9.15 -7.07
N TRP A 49 2.60 9.41 -6.24
CA TRP A 49 2.54 10.45 -5.21
C TRP A 49 2.46 11.85 -5.82
N PHE A 50 3.11 12.11 -6.95
CA PHE A 50 3.01 13.42 -7.61
C PHE A 50 1.58 13.70 -8.11
N LEU A 51 0.91 12.70 -8.69
CA LEU A 51 -0.49 12.82 -9.14
C LEU A 51 -1.47 13.02 -7.97
N LEU A 52 -1.18 12.39 -6.84
CA LEU A 52 -2.04 12.43 -5.66
C LEU A 52 -1.69 13.55 -4.69
N SER A 53 -0.49 14.13 -4.75
CA SER A 53 -0.06 15.20 -3.84
C SER A 53 -1.05 16.38 -3.85
N PRO A 54 -1.43 16.97 -4.99
CA PRO A 54 -2.39 18.08 -4.99
C PRO A 54 -3.79 17.71 -4.48
N LEU A 55 -4.16 16.42 -4.56
CA LEU A 55 -5.49 15.90 -4.22
C LEU A 55 -5.59 15.42 -2.77
N ILE A 56 -4.52 14.83 -2.23
CA ILE A 56 -4.50 14.07 -0.97
C ILE A 56 -3.57 14.70 0.07
N PHE A 57 -2.49 15.36 -0.37
CA PHE A 57 -1.47 15.92 0.50
C PHE A 57 -1.36 17.41 0.22
N SER A 58 -2.17 18.21 0.91
CA SER A 58 -2.02 19.68 0.92
C SER A 58 -0.72 20.09 1.63
N ASP A 59 0.42 19.65 1.11
CA ASP A 59 1.76 20.00 1.54
C ASP A 59 2.12 21.34 0.89
N HIS A 60 1.44 22.42 1.30
CA HIS A 60 1.97 23.74 1.05
C HIS A 60 3.22 23.93 1.92
N PRO A 61 4.41 24.21 1.34
CA PRO A 61 5.61 24.44 2.13
C PRO A 61 5.38 25.63 3.07
N LYS A 62 5.64 25.39 4.36
CA LYS A 62 5.51 26.40 5.44
C LYS A 62 6.30 27.65 5.08
N ARG A 63 5.72 28.83 5.30
CA ARG A 63 6.49 30.08 5.36
C ARG A 63 7.31 30.02 6.66
N PRO A 64 8.63 30.16 6.64
CA PRO A 64 9.43 30.09 7.87
C PRO A 64 9.05 31.27 8.78
N GLY A 65 8.40 31.01 9.92
CA GLY A 65 8.13 32.04 10.94
C GLY A 65 6.91 31.88 11.86
N GLU A 66 5.94 31.00 11.57
CA GLU A 66 4.77 30.81 12.46
C GLU A 66 4.91 29.54 13.30
N GLU A 67 4.62 29.66 14.62
CA GLU A 67 4.52 28.56 15.59
C GLU A 67 3.74 27.38 15.02
N ASP A 68 4.15 26.15 15.35
CA ASP A 68 3.66 24.90 14.73
C ASP A 68 2.15 24.92 14.48
N PRO A 69 1.70 25.19 13.24
CA PRO A 69 0.28 25.23 12.96
C PRO A 69 -0.27 23.83 13.18
N LEU A 70 -1.52 23.77 13.66
CA LEU A 70 -2.26 22.51 13.70
C LEU A 70 -2.12 21.82 12.34
N PRO A 71 -1.79 20.51 12.33
CA PRO A 71 -1.59 19.79 11.08
C PRO A 71 -2.83 19.97 10.19
N PRO A 72 -2.66 20.12 8.87
CA PRO A 72 -3.78 20.23 7.96
C PRO A 72 -4.75 19.09 8.23
N TYR A 73 -6.04 19.43 8.33
CA TYR A 73 -7.13 18.52 8.73
C TYR A 73 -7.29 17.31 7.78
N ASN A 74 -6.64 17.34 6.62
CA ASN A 74 -6.64 16.31 5.58
C ASN A 74 -5.28 15.59 5.41
N MET A 75 -4.35 15.68 6.37
CA MET A 75 -3.07 14.97 6.27
C MET A 75 -3.23 13.47 6.53
N VAL A 76 -2.97 12.64 5.50
CA VAL A 76 -2.96 11.17 5.64
C VAL A 76 -1.81 10.73 6.53
N ARG A 77 -2.12 10.00 7.60
CA ARG A 77 -1.13 9.49 8.56
C ARG A 77 -1.16 7.98 8.70
N ASN A 78 -2.35 7.39 8.61
CA ASN A 78 -2.56 5.96 8.79
C ASN A 78 -3.02 5.35 7.47
N ILE A 79 -2.15 4.55 6.89
CA ILE A 79 -2.37 3.85 5.63
C ILE A 79 -2.52 2.36 5.93
N MET A 80 -3.45 1.70 5.25
CA MET A 80 -3.48 0.25 5.18
C MET A 80 -3.18 -0.17 3.75
N ASP A 81 -2.15 -1.00 3.58
CA ASP A 81 -1.90 -1.71 2.32
C ASP A 81 -2.56 -3.07 2.40
N MET A 82 -3.71 -3.21 1.76
CA MET A 82 -4.60 -4.37 1.89
C MET A 82 -4.09 -5.61 1.13
N ASN A 83 -3.15 -5.42 0.21
CA ASN A 83 -2.47 -6.51 -0.48
C ASN A 83 -0.99 -6.15 -0.67
N ALA A 84 -0.23 -6.33 0.41
CA ALA A 84 1.11 -5.76 0.52
C ALA A 84 2.19 -6.49 -0.28
N HIS A 85 1.93 -7.70 -0.79
CA HIS A 85 2.95 -8.56 -1.41
C HIS A 85 4.21 -8.61 -0.53
N TYR A 86 5.32 -7.98 -0.94
CA TYR A 86 6.58 -7.95 -0.18
C TYR A 86 6.77 -6.72 0.73
N GLY A 87 5.72 -5.91 0.92
CA GLY A 87 5.75 -4.65 1.67
C GLY A 87 6.41 -3.50 0.92
N GLY A 88 6.44 -3.56 -0.42
CA GLY A 88 7.15 -2.60 -1.27
C GLY A 88 6.65 -1.16 -1.13
N LEU A 89 5.33 -0.95 -1.01
CA LEU A 89 4.75 0.38 -0.78
C LEU A 89 5.27 1.01 0.53
N ASN A 90 5.19 0.27 1.64
CA ASN A 90 5.63 0.76 2.95
C ASN A 90 7.14 1.06 2.95
N ALA A 91 7.94 0.17 2.37
CA ALA A 91 9.37 0.39 2.22
C ALA A 91 9.71 1.64 1.41
N ALA A 92 9.01 1.86 0.29
CA ALA A 92 9.21 3.05 -0.55
C ALA A 92 8.82 4.34 0.19
N MET A 93 7.74 4.32 0.99
CA MET A 93 7.32 5.47 1.82
C MET A 93 8.37 5.82 2.88
N LEU A 94 8.95 4.81 3.51
CA LEU A 94 10.03 4.97 4.49
C LEU A 94 11.28 5.57 3.84
N GLU A 95 11.70 5.05 2.68
CA GLU A 95 12.83 5.57 1.90
C GLU A 95 12.61 7.05 1.51
N ALA A 96 11.37 7.41 1.15
CA ALA A 96 10.97 8.78 0.83
C ALA A 96 10.78 9.69 2.06
N SER A 97 11.11 9.22 3.27
CA SER A 97 11.01 9.98 4.54
C SER A 97 9.62 10.58 4.79
N LYS A 98 8.56 9.86 4.42
CA LYS A 98 7.17 10.29 4.68
C LYS A 98 6.77 9.93 6.11
N SER A 99 6.13 10.87 6.81
CA SER A 99 5.62 10.68 8.19
C SER A 99 4.28 9.93 8.23
N VAL A 100 4.24 8.75 7.60
CA VAL A 100 3.06 7.89 7.52
C VAL A 100 3.31 6.55 8.22
N TRP A 101 2.30 6.02 8.90
CA TRP A 101 2.27 4.66 9.41
C TRP A 101 1.48 3.77 8.47
N VAL A 102 2.08 2.66 8.03
CA VAL A 102 1.46 1.72 7.09
C VAL A 102 1.30 0.36 7.75
N MET A 103 0.06 -0.14 7.80
CA MET A 103 -0.24 -1.52 8.14
C MET A 103 -0.26 -2.36 6.86
N ASN A 104 0.65 -3.33 6.74
CA ASN A 104 0.66 -4.25 5.61
C ASN A 104 -0.26 -5.44 5.87
N VAL A 105 -1.10 -5.80 4.90
CA VAL A 105 -1.94 -6.99 4.98
C VAL A 105 -1.59 -7.91 3.84
N VAL A 106 -1.33 -9.17 4.18
CA VAL A 106 -1.14 -10.25 3.21
C VAL A 106 -2.43 -11.07 3.16
N PRO A 107 -3.16 -11.09 2.03
CA PRO A 107 -4.39 -11.86 1.91
C PRO A 107 -4.15 -13.36 2.04
N LEU A 108 -5.05 -14.07 2.72
CA LEU A 108 -5.10 -15.53 2.62
C LEU A 108 -5.40 -15.95 1.17
N GLY A 109 -4.79 -17.07 0.76
CA GLY A 109 -4.86 -17.56 -0.62
C GLY A 109 -3.83 -16.94 -1.57
N ALA A 110 -3.16 -15.86 -1.17
CA ALA A 110 -1.94 -15.38 -1.83
C ALA A 110 -0.70 -16.11 -1.29
N ARG A 111 0.47 -15.85 -1.89
CA ARG A 111 1.74 -16.33 -1.33
C ARG A 111 1.97 -15.66 0.04
N ASN A 112 2.32 -16.47 1.04
CA ASN A 112 2.56 -15.95 2.39
C ASN A 112 3.93 -15.29 2.46
N THR A 113 3.96 -13.97 2.33
CA THR A 113 5.17 -13.12 2.36
C THR A 113 5.31 -12.36 3.68
N LEU A 114 4.48 -12.67 4.68
CA LEU A 114 4.43 -11.93 5.93
C LEU A 114 5.77 -11.97 6.67
N HIS A 115 6.47 -13.09 6.64
CA HIS A 115 7.79 -13.22 7.27
C HIS A 115 8.79 -12.21 6.68
N LEU A 116 8.83 -12.02 5.34
CA LEU A 116 9.72 -11.03 4.71
C LEU A 116 9.37 -9.60 5.14
N ILE A 117 8.07 -9.29 5.26
CA ILE A 117 7.62 -7.98 5.72
C ILE A 117 8.11 -7.72 7.15
N LEU A 118 7.96 -8.72 8.03
CA LEU A 118 8.38 -8.63 9.44
C LEU A 118 9.92 -8.56 9.58
N ASP A 119 10.68 -9.31 8.78
CA ASP A 119 12.14 -9.29 8.78
C ASP A 119 12.71 -7.95 8.34
N ARG A 120 11.96 -7.21 7.51
CA ARG A 120 12.27 -5.81 7.15
C ARG A 120 11.93 -4.80 8.26
N GLY A 121 11.38 -5.27 9.39
CA GLY A 121 10.93 -4.42 10.50
C GLY A 121 9.63 -3.68 10.23
N LEU A 122 8.84 -4.12 9.25
CA LEU A 122 7.57 -3.50 8.89
C LEU A 122 6.41 -4.22 9.59
N ALA A 123 5.39 -3.46 10.01
CA ALA A 123 4.19 -4.05 10.62
C ALA A 123 3.37 -4.77 9.54
N GLY A 124 2.96 -6.01 9.81
CA GLY A 124 2.09 -6.75 8.91
C GLY A 124 1.23 -7.82 9.58
N ILE A 125 0.18 -8.25 8.88
CA ILE A 125 -0.75 -9.29 9.32
C ILE A 125 -1.24 -10.13 8.13
N LEU A 126 -1.58 -11.39 8.39
CA LEU A 126 -2.32 -12.25 7.45
C LEU A 126 -3.83 -12.11 7.69
N HIS A 127 -4.62 -11.88 6.65
CA HIS A 127 -6.07 -11.71 6.80
C HIS A 127 -6.88 -12.34 5.67
N ASN A 128 -8.07 -12.87 6.00
CA ASN A 128 -9.05 -13.31 5.03
C ASN A 128 -10.02 -12.17 4.68
N TRP A 129 -9.87 -11.56 3.51
CA TRP A 129 -10.75 -10.47 3.08
C TRP A 129 -12.19 -10.88 2.73
N CYS A 130 -12.51 -12.17 2.76
CA CYS A 130 -13.90 -12.64 2.76
C CYS A 130 -14.56 -12.52 4.15
N GLU A 131 -13.79 -12.16 5.18
CA GLU A 131 -14.25 -11.89 6.53
C GLU A 131 -13.96 -10.44 6.94
N PRO A 132 -14.74 -9.86 7.86
CA PRO A 132 -14.50 -8.51 8.37
C PRO A 132 -13.11 -8.39 9.02
N PHE A 133 -12.42 -7.28 8.77
CA PHE A 133 -11.11 -7.02 9.34
C PHE A 133 -11.24 -6.66 10.83
N PRO A 134 -10.44 -7.25 11.74
CA PRO A 134 -10.60 -7.09 13.19
C PRO A 134 -10.03 -5.74 13.69
N THR A 135 -10.56 -4.63 13.18
CA THR A 135 -10.20 -3.27 13.59
C THR A 135 -11.42 -2.41 13.89
N TYR A 136 -11.21 -1.33 14.63
CA TYR A 136 -12.26 -0.37 14.91
C TYR A 136 -12.67 0.39 13.64
N PRO A 137 -13.97 0.73 13.47
CA PRO A 137 -14.40 1.57 12.38
C PRO A 137 -13.65 2.92 12.38
N ARG A 138 -13.40 3.49 11.20
CA ARG A 138 -12.73 4.79 11.02
C ARG A 138 -11.33 4.86 11.64
N THR A 139 -10.53 3.82 11.45
CA THR A 139 -9.14 3.76 11.93
C THR A 139 -8.18 4.42 10.93
N TYR A 140 -8.36 4.16 9.63
CA TYR A 140 -7.40 4.53 8.59
C TYR A 140 -7.82 5.79 7.82
N ASP A 141 -6.82 6.56 7.38
CA ASP A 141 -6.99 7.77 6.56
C ASP A 141 -6.94 7.41 5.06
N MET A 142 -6.19 6.36 4.70
CA MET A 142 -6.08 5.86 3.33
C MET A 142 -6.02 4.34 3.28
N LEU A 143 -6.73 3.75 2.31
CA LEU A 143 -6.61 2.34 1.95
C LEU A 143 -5.97 2.22 0.58
N HIS A 144 -5.00 1.32 0.46
CA HIS A 144 -4.34 0.98 -0.78
C HIS A 144 -4.49 -0.51 -1.06
N ALA A 145 -4.72 -0.89 -2.31
CA ALA A 145 -4.63 -2.28 -2.73
C ALA A 145 -4.20 -2.41 -4.20
N ASN A 146 -3.30 -3.35 -4.47
CA ASN A 146 -2.89 -3.72 -5.83
C ASN A 146 -3.25 -5.19 -6.12
N GLY A 147 -4.12 -5.44 -7.09
CA GLY A 147 -4.58 -6.78 -7.47
C GLY A 147 -5.52 -7.47 -6.47
N LEU A 148 -6.09 -6.73 -5.51
CA LEU A 148 -6.95 -7.32 -4.48
C LEU A 148 -8.35 -7.69 -4.99
N LEU A 149 -8.91 -6.90 -5.92
CA LEU A 149 -10.27 -7.13 -6.42
C LEU A 149 -10.32 -8.41 -7.26
N SER A 150 -9.33 -8.62 -8.12
CA SER A 150 -9.18 -9.85 -8.89
C SER A 150 -8.90 -11.07 -7.98
N HIS A 151 -8.09 -10.90 -6.93
CA HIS A 151 -7.87 -11.94 -5.92
C HIS A 151 -9.17 -12.38 -5.26
N ILE A 152 -9.98 -11.43 -4.77
CA ILE A 152 -11.24 -11.72 -4.08
C ILE A 152 -12.28 -12.33 -5.02
N ALA A 153 -12.34 -11.86 -6.27
CA ALA A 153 -13.19 -12.47 -7.30
C ALA A 153 -12.80 -13.95 -7.55
N SER A 154 -11.50 -14.27 -7.57
CA SER A 154 -11.02 -15.65 -7.76
C SER A 154 -11.37 -16.59 -6.60
N GLN A 155 -11.47 -16.04 -5.38
CA GLN A 155 -11.88 -16.77 -4.18
C GLN A 155 -13.42 -16.94 -4.07
N GLY A 156 -14.19 -16.37 -5.01
CA GLY A 156 -15.66 -16.43 -4.98
C GLY A 156 -16.28 -15.52 -3.92
N CYS A 157 -15.54 -14.55 -3.40
CA CYS A 157 -15.99 -13.65 -2.34
C CYS A 157 -16.65 -12.38 -2.91
N SER A 158 -17.53 -11.76 -2.12
CA SER A 158 -18.31 -10.62 -2.57
C SER A 158 -17.48 -9.33 -2.57
N MET A 159 -17.30 -8.75 -3.76
CA MET A 159 -16.68 -7.43 -3.91
C MET A 159 -17.46 -6.35 -3.15
N LEU A 160 -18.79 -6.46 -3.07
CA LEU A 160 -19.61 -5.51 -2.31
C LEU A 160 -19.30 -5.58 -0.81
N GLU A 161 -19.14 -6.78 -0.24
CA GLU A 161 -18.80 -6.95 1.18
C GLU A 161 -17.42 -6.36 1.49
N LEU A 162 -16.44 -6.57 0.61
CA LEU A 162 -15.13 -5.95 0.71
C LEU A 162 -15.22 -4.41 0.70
N LEU A 163 -15.98 -3.82 -0.23
CA LEU A 163 -16.15 -2.37 -0.31
C LEU A 163 -16.88 -1.79 0.90
N LEU A 164 -17.86 -2.51 1.46
CA LEU A 164 -18.53 -2.12 2.71
C LEU A 164 -17.59 -2.20 3.91
N GLU A 165 -16.69 -3.18 3.93
CA GLU A 165 -15.66 -3.30 4.95
C GLU A 165 -14.63 -2.17 4.85
N MET A 166 -14.20 -1.84 3.62
CA MET A 166 -13.40 -0.64 3.35
C MET A 166 -14.12 0.63 3.85
N ASP A 167 -15.43 0.77 3.61
CA ASP A 167 -16.20 1.92 4.14
C ASP A 167 -16.18 1.95 5.66
N ARG A 168 -16.34 0.81 6.32
CA ARG A 168 -16.37 0.72 7.78
C ARG A 168 -15.05 1.18 8.39
N ILE A 169 -13.91 0.72 7.87
CA ILE A 169 -12.59 0.99 8.47
C ILE A 169 -12.01 2.35 8.09
N LEU A 170 -12.47 2.95 6.98
CA LEU A 170 -12.00 4.25 6.52
C LEU A 170 -12.70 5.41 7.24
N ARG A 171 -11.91 6.41 7.63
CA ARG A 171 -12.41 7.69 8.17
C ARG A 171 -13.23 8.46 7.12
N PRO A 172 -14.20 9.28 7.54
CA PRO A 172 -14.82 10.26 6.65
C PRO A 172 -13.74 11.10 5.96
N GLU A 173 -13.95 11.46 4.69
CA GLU A 173 -12.96 12.16 3.83
C GLU A 173 -11.69 11.36 3.52
N GLY A 174 -11.62 10.11 3.96
CA GLY A 174 -10.51 9.22 3.64
C GLY A 174 -10.46 8.83 2.16
N TRP A 175 -9.29 8.36 1.77
CA TRP A 175 -8.97 8.01 0.39
C TRP A 175 -8.84 6.50 0.20
N ILE A 176 -9.27 6.02 -0.96
CA ILE A 176 -9.10 4.63 -1.36
C ILE A 176 -8.47 4.60 -2.73
N ILE A 177 -7.49 3.73 -2.87
CA ILE A 177 -6.68 3.58 -4.05
C ILE A 177 -6.65 2.10 -4.40
N LEU A 178 -7.18 1.76 -5.57
CA LEU A 178 -7.23 0.39 -6.06
C LEU A 178 -6.59 0.34 -7.44
N SER A 179 -5.56 -0.49 -7.59
CA SER A 179 -4.97 -0.83 -8.88
C SER A 179 -5.33 -2.27 -9.20
N ASP A 180 -5.99 -2.52 -10.33
CA ASP A 180 -6.40 -3.87 -10.74
C ASP A 180 -6.69 -3.93 -12.25
N THR A 181 -7.18 -5.07 -12.74
CA THR A 181 -7.64 -5.24 -14.12
C THR A 181 -8.84 -4.34 -14.44
N LEU A 182 -8.95 -3.90 -15.70
CA LEU A 182 -10.06 -3.06 -16.18
C LEU A 182 -11.44 -3.59 -15.76
N ASP A 183 -11.70 -4.89 -15.94
CA ASP A 183 -12.97 -5.52 -15.59
C ASP A 183 -13.29 -5.42 -14.09
N SER A 184 -12.27 -5.58 -13.24
CA SER A 184 -12.43 -5.49 -11.78
C SER A 184 -12.68 -4.05 -11.34
N ILE A 185 -11.95 -3.11 -11.94
CA ILE A 185 -12.08 -1.67 -11.66
C ILE A 185 -13.44 -1.14 -12.08
N GLU A 186 -13.97 -1.53 -13.24
CA GLU A 186 -15.30 -1.08 -13.68
C GLU A 186 -16.41 -1.60 -12.77
N LYS A 187 -16.34 -2.86 -12.33
CA LYS A 187 -17.27 -3.41 -11.33
C LYS A 187 -17.17 -2.66 -10.01
N ALA A 188 -15.96 -2.42 -9.51
CA ALA A 188 -15.73 -1.67 -8.28
C ALA A 188 -16.25 -0.23 -8.38
N ARG A 189 -16.09 0.44 -9.52
CA ARG A 189 -16.59 1.80 -9.76
C ARG A 189 -18.12 1.88 -9.64
N VAL A 190 -18.84 0.92 -10.22
CA VAL A 190 -20.31 0.85 -10.13
C VAL A 190 -20.73 0.70 -8.67
N LEU A 191 -20.11 -0.23 -7.93
CA LEU A 191 -20.41 -0.46 -6.51
C LEU A 191 -20.03 0.74 -5.63
N ALA A 192 -18.87 1.36 -5.87
CA ALA A 192 -18.40 2.56 -5.17
C ALA A 192 -19.41 3.71 -5.31
N THR A 193 -19.98 3.88 -6.51
CA THR A 193 -21.02 4.90 -6.76
C THR A 193 -22.31 4.58 -6.00
N GLN A 194 -22.71 3.31 -5.90
CA GLN A 194 -23.89 2.87 -5.13
C GLN A 194 -23.76 3.16 -3.63
N ILE A 195 -22.56 3.01 -3.07
CA ILE A 195 -22.26 3.37 -1.67
C ILE A 195 -21.93 4.87 -1.48
N ARG A 196 -22.09 5.68 -2.53
CA ARG A 196 -21.90 7.14 -2.58
C ARG A 196 -20.46 7.60 -2.38
N TRP A 197 -19.47 6.81 -2.79
CA TRP A 197 -18.10 7.32 -2.89
C TRP A 197 -17.91 8.12 -4.17
N GLU A 198 -17.05 9.13 -4.11
CA GLU A 198 -16.60 9.86 -5.29
C GLU A 198 -15.50 9.07 -5.99
N ALA A 199 -15.80 8.46 -7.14
CA ALA A 199 -14.91 7.56 -7.86
C ALA A 199 -14.33 8.20 -9.13
N ARG A 200 -13.00 8.08 -9.31
CA ARG A 200 -12.27 8.54 -10.51
C ARG A 200 -11.38 7.42 -11.02
N VAL A 201 -11.51 7.07 -12.29
CA VAL A 201 -10.64 6.09 -12.96
C VAL A 201 -9.52 6.83 -13.69
N ILE A 202 -8.30 6.32 -13.55
CA ILE A 202 -7.10 6.84 -14.21
C ILE A 202 -6.48 5.70 -15.02
N ASP A 203 -6.25 5.96 -16.31
CA ASP A 203 -5.55 5.04 -17.19
C ASP A 203 -4.03 5.15 -16.96
N LEU A 204 -3.38 4.03 -16.64
CA LEU A 204 -1.93 3.95 -16.58
C LEU A 204 -1.41 3.81 -18.01
N GLN A 205 -0.62 4.78 -18.48
CA GLN A 205 -0.17 4.88 -19.90
C GLN A 205 0.88 3.83 -20.32
N ASN A 206 0.83 2.62 -19.76
CA ASN A 206 1.83 1.57 -20.01
C ASN A 206 1.35 0.50 -21.01
N GLY A 207 0.19 0.67 -21.66
CA GLY A 207 -0.35 -0.32 -22.60
C GLY A 207 -0.81 -1.63 -21.94
N SER A 208 -0.79 -1.71 -20.62
CA SER A 208 -1.34 -2.80 -19.82
C SER A 208 -2.84 -2.64 -19.57
N ASP A 209 -3.55 -3.74 -19.33
CA ASP A 209 -4.96 -3.76 -18.90
C ASP A 209 -5.16 -3.32 -17.43
N GLN A 210 -4.09 -2.88 -16.75
CA GLN A 210 -4.17 -2.31 -15.41
C GLN A 210 -4.78 -0.91 -15.43
N ARG A 211 -5.67 -0.66 -14.47
CA ARG A 211 -6.35 0.62 -14.25
C ARG A 211 -6.29 0.98 -12.79
N LEU A 212 -6.36 2.28 -12.56
CA LEU A 212 -6.35 2.83 -11.23
C LEU A 212 -7.70 3.45 -10.90
N LEU A 213 -8.29 3.06 -9.79
CA LEU A 213 -9.48 3.65 -9.21
C LEU A 213 -9.10 4.42 -7.95
N VAL A 214 -9.34 5.73 -7.99
CA VAL A 214 -9.19 6.63 -6.85
C VAL A 214 -10.59 6.97 -6.36
N CYS A 215 -10.88 6.62 -5.11
CA CYS A 215 -12.14 6.93 -4.47
C CYS A 215 -11.94 7.83 -3.25
N GLN A 216 -12.87 8.75 -3.04
CA GLN A 216 -12.95 9.55 -1.82
C GLN A 216 -14.29 9.29 -1.13
N LYS A 217 -14.22 9.00 0.17
CA LYS A 217 -15.40 8.85 1.01
C LYS A 217 -15.94 10.24 1.41
N PRO A 218 -17.17 10.62 1.05
CA PRO A 218 -17.66 11.95 1.36
C PRO A 218 -17.92 12.15 2.86
N PHE A 219 -17.77 13.40 3.33
CA PHE A 219 -18.23 13.80 4.65
C PHE A 219 -19.74 14.05 4.63
N THR A 220 -20.51 13.09 5.15
CA THR A 220 -21.96 13.27 5.28
C THR A 220 -22.28 14.03 6.57
N ARG A 221 -22.50 15.35 6.47
CA ARG A 221 -23.26 16.09 7.50
C ARG A 221 -24.74 15.74 7.31
N LYS A 222 -25.33 15.08 8.32
CA LYS A 222 -26.78 14.93 8.41
C LYS A 222 -27.42 16.27 8.76
#